data_AF-V4JAK9-F1
#
_entry.id   AF-V4JAK9-F1
#
_cell.length_a   1.000
_cell.length_b   1.000
_cell.length_c   1.000
_cell.angle_alpha   90.00
_cell.angle_beta   90.00
_cell.angle_gamma   90.00
#
_symmetry.space_group_name_H-M   'P 1'
#
loop_
_entity.id
_entity.type
_entity.pdbx_description
1 polymer ?
#
loop_
_entity_poly.entity_id
_entity_poly.type
_entity_poly.pdbx_seq_one_letter_code
_entity_poly.pdbx_strand_id
1 'polypeptide(L)'
;MSFKSLTFAGAIALLSFDSNAAISMAAYEAMALRDAQAAGRCTSKPTSYTEVKARIDFALGMGLITQRASFWAKAYSYYPVVDTYTRSVLAICRG
;
A
#
# COMPACT_ATOMS: atom_id res chain seq x y z
N MET A 1 1.38 -56.40 -8.02
CA MET A 1 1.02 -55.79 -6.71
C MET A 1 2.28 -55.19 -6.12
N SER A 2 2.41 -53.95 -5.65
CA SER A 2 1.52 -52.79 -5.55
C SER A 2 2.46 -51.62 -5.15
N PHE A 3 2.91 -50.80 -6.10
CA PHE A 3 3.60 -49.53 -5.81
C PHE A 3 2.57 -48.52 -5.29
N LYS A 4 2.13 -48.71 -4.05
CA LYS A 4 1.28 -47.75 -3.31
C LYS A 4 2.17 -47.09 -2.28
N SER A 5 2.78 -45.96 -2.60
CA SER A 5 3.27 -44.94 -1.65
C SER A 5 4.15 -43.95 -2.41
N LEU A 6 3.56 -43.03 -3.18
CA LEU A 6 4.26 -41.82 -3.68
C LEU A 6 3.23 -40.92 -4.38
N THR A 7 2.23 -40.45 -3.63
CA THR A 7 1.29 -39.45 -4.13
C THR A 7 0.75 -38.65 -2.94
N PHE A 8 1.65 -37.97 -2.21
CA PHE A 8 1.24 -37.08 -1.11
C PHE A 8 2.14 -35.85 -0.97
N ALA A 9 2.63 -35.27 -2.07
CA ALA A 9 3.47 -34.06 -2.01
C ALA A 9 3.00 -32.90 -2.91
N GLY A 10 1.95 -33.06 -3.71
CA GLY A 10 1.52 -32.03 -4.67
C GLY A 10 0.52 -30.99 -4.14
N ALA A 11 -0.16 -31.26 -3.02
CA ALA A 11 -1.31 -30.46 -2.60
C ALA A 11 -0.97 -29.18 -1.80
N ILE A 12 0.28 -29.01 -1.35
CA ILE A 12 0.67 -27.88 -0.47
C ILE A 12 1.03 -26.61 -1.29
N ALA A 13 1.20 -26.71 -2.61
CA ALA A 13 1.62 -25.59 -3.46
C ALA A 13 0.49 -24.60 -3.82
N LEU A 14 -0.75 -24.83 -3.37
CA LEU A 14 -1.88 -23.91 -3.59
C LEU A 14 -2.13 -22.95 -2.42
N LEU A 15 -1.18 -22.82 -1.49
CA LEU A 15 -1.15 -21.70 -0.55
C LEU A 15 -0.96 -20.41 -1.36
N SER A 16 -2.07 -19.88 -1.87
CA SER A 16 -2.18 -18.55 -2.42
C SER A 16 -1.90 -17.60 -1.26
N PHE A 17 -0.64 -17.23 -1.09
CA PHE A 17 -0.28 -16.15 -0.21
C PHE A 17 -0.98 -14.91 -0.74
N ASP A 18 -1.91 -14.35 0.03
CA ASP A 18 -2.36 -12.96 -0.12
C ASP A 18 -1.15 -12.05 0.17
N SER A 19 -0.22 -12.01 -0.78
CA SER A 19 0.92 -11.10 -0.74
C SER A 19 0.37 -9.72 -1.02
N ASN A 20 0.03 -9.00 0.04
CA ASN A 20 -0.31 -7.59 -0.02
C ASN A 20 0.96 -6.83 -0.39
N ALA A 21 1.23 -6.76 -1.70
CA ALA A 21 2.45 -6.17 -2.22
C ALA A 21 2.43 -4.65 -1.97
N ALA A 22 3.54 -4.13 -1.43
CA ALA A 22 3.71 -2.71 -1.20
C ALA A 22 3.46 -1.91 -2.49
N ILE A 23 2.72 -0.82 -2.39
CA ILE A 23 2.37 0.03 -3.53
C ILE A 23 3.64 0.61 -4.15
N SER A 24 3.85 0.33 -5.44
CA SER A 24 4.96 0.86 -6.22
C SER A 24 4.82 2.37 -6.42
N MET A 25 5.93 3.05 -6.73
CA MET A 25 5.89 4.50 -6.98
C MET A 25 4.93 4.88 -8.13
N ALA A 26 4.92 4.12 -9.23
CA ALA A 26 4.03 4.39 -10.35
C ALA A 26 2.54 4.20 -9.99
N ALA A 27 2.21 3.15 -9.23
CA ALA A 27 0.85 2.95 -8.75
C ALA A 27 0.43 4.04 -7.75
N TYR A 28 1.34 4.45 -6.89
CA TYR A 28 1.13 5.53 -5.91
C TYR A 28 0.81 6.86 -6.62
N GLU A 29 1.59 7.24 -7.64
CA GLU A 29 1.36 8.45 -8.43
C GLU A 29 0.02 8.39 -9.19
N ALA A 30 -0.29 7.27 -9.84
CA ALA A 30 -1.55 7.09 -10.54
C ALA A 30 -2.77 7.23 -9.61
N MET A 31 -2.67 6.65 -8.40
CA MET A 31 -3.68 6.80 -7.36
C MET A 31 -3.83 8.25 -6.91
N ALA A 32 -2.72 8.97 -6.70
CA ALA A 32 -2.74 10.38 -6.31
C ALA A 32 -3.48 11.25 -7.33
N LEU A 33 -3.22 11.04 -8.62
CA LEU A 33 -3.89 11.76 -9.70
C LEU A 33 -5.39 11.48 -9.75
N ARG A 34 -5.78 10.20 -9.59
CA ARG A 34 -7.18 9.78 -9.55
C ARG A 34 -7.91 10.35 -8.34
N ASP A 35 -7.31 10.25 -7.15
CA ASP A 35 -7.95 10.64 -5.90
C ASP A 35 -8.06 12.17 -5.77
N ALA A 36 -7.17 12.93 -6.42
CA ALA A 36 -7.28 14.38 -6.55
C ALA A 36 -8.54 14.85 -7.31
N GLN A 37 -9.08 14.01 -8.21
CA GLN A 37 -10.30 14.31 -8.97
C GLN A 37 -11.58 13.85 -8.26
N ALA A 38 -11.47 13.04 -7.21
CA ALA A 38 -12.61 12.49 -6.50
C ALA A 38 -13.01 13.38 -5.31
N ALA A 39 -14.14 14.09 -5.45
CA ALA A 39 -14.72 14.88 -4.37
C ALA A 39 -14.95 14.01 -3.13
N GLY A 40 -14.53 14.50 -1.95
CA GLY A 40 -14.74 13.82 -0.68
C GLY A 40 -13.69 12.75 -0.29
N ARG A 41 -12.73 12.40 -1.16
CA ARG A 41 -11.66 11.44 -0.77
C ARG A 41 -10.59 12.06 0.13
N CYS A 42 -10.25 13.33 -0.11
CA CYS A 42 -9.16 14.03 0.57
C CYS A 42 -9.67 15.17 1.44
N THR A 43 -10.57 14.86 2.38
CA THR A 43 -11.28 15.84 3.21
C THR A 43 -10.46 16.30 4.42
N SER A 44 -9.75 15.40 5.07
CA SER A 44 -8.92 15.71 6.24
C SER A 44 -7.47 15.93 5.84
N LYS A 45 -7.10 17.19 5.57
CA LYS A 45 -5.72 17.54 5.21
C LYS A 45 -4.83 17.69 6.46
N PRO A 46 -3.58 17.20 6.40
CA PRO A 46 -2.56 17.49 7.39
C PRO A 46 -2.39 19.00 7.58
N THR A 47 -2.10 19.40 8.80
CA THR A 47 -1.90 20.83 9.15
C THR A 47 -0.48 21.31 8.89
N SER A 48 0.47 20.38 8.71
CA SER A 48 1.87 20.68 8.49
C SER A 48 2.55 19.60 7.63
N TYR A 49 3.67 19.97 7.00
CA TYR A 49 4.52 19.02 6.27
C TYR A 49 5.10 17.92 7.19
N THR A 50 5.34 18.22 8.46
CA THR A 50 5.78 17.21 9.43
C THR A 50 4.74 16.10 9.58
N GLU A 51 3.46 16.45 9.60
CA GLU A 51 2.36 15.49 9.66
C GLU A 51 2.24 14.68 8.36
N VAL A 52 2.40 15.32 7.20
CA VAL A 52 2.51 14.64 5.89
C VAL A 52 3.60 13.58 5.93
N LYS A 53 4.82 13.96 6.37
CA LYS A 53 5.96 13.06 6.48
C LYS A 53 5.68 11.91 7.44
N ALA A 54 5.07 12.18 8.60
CA ALA A 54 4.74 11.15 9.58
C ALA A 54 3.77 10.10 9.01
N ARG A 55 2.75 10.51 8.25
CA ARG A 55 1.81 9.60 7.58
C ARG A 55 2.50 8.74 6.51
N ILE A 56 3.42 9.32 5.75
CA ILE A 56 4.22 8.60 4.75
C ILE A 56 5.14 7.58 5.43
N ASP A 57 5.84 7.98 6.49
CA ASP A 57 6.75 7.12 7.25
C ASP A 57 5.99 5.97 7.92
N PHE A 58 4.78 6.22 8.43
CA PHE A 58 3.89 5.20 8.97
C PHE A 58 3.52 4.14 7.91
N ALA A 59 3.06 4.57 6.73
CA ALA A 59 2.71 3.64 5.65
C ALA A 59 3.91 2.84 5.13
N LEU A 60 5.09 3.47 5.06
CA LEU A 60 6.34 2.79 4.70
C LEU A 60 6.74 1.75 5.76
N GLY A 61 6.67 2.11 7.04
CA GLY A 61 7.00 1.21 8.16
C GLY A 61 6.07 0.00 8.24
N MET A 62 4.83 0.15 7.79
CA MET A 62 3.86 -0.96 7.64
C MET A 62 4.06 -1.80 6.37
N GLY A 63 4.98 -1.42 5.48
CA GLY A 63 5.18 -2.09 4.20
C GLY A 63 4.04 -1.87 3.19
N LEU A 64 3.20 -0.85 3.39
CA LEU A 64 2.07 -0.57 2.49
C LEU A 64 2.51 0.14 1.20
N ILE A 65 3.65 0.83 1.25
CA ILE A 65 4.24 1.54 0.12
C ILE A 65 5.72 1.21 0.01
N THR A 66 6.25 1.25 -1.20
CA THR A 66 7.68 1.07 -1.43
C THR A 66 8.49 2.29 -0.95
N GLN A 67 9.79 2.09 -0.68
CA GLN A 67 10.68 3.20 -0.33
C GLN A 67 10.70 4.30 -1.40
N ARG A 68 10.68 3.91 -2.68
CA ARG A 68 10.64 4.85 -3.81
C ARG A 68 9.34 5.67 -3.83
N ALA A 69 8.20 5.05 -3.53
CA ALA A 69 6.94 5.77 -3.37
C ALA A 69 7.03 6.76 -2.20
N SER A 70 7.65 6.37 -1.07
CA SER A 70 7.82 7.26 0.08
C SER A 70 8.68 8.50 -0.24
N PHE A 71 9.72 8.38 -1.07
CA PHE A 71 10.56 9.50 -1.45
C PHE A 71 9.84 10.46 -2.40
N TRP A 72 9.15 9.92 -3.41
CA TRP A 72 8.31 10.72 -4.29
C TRP A 72 7.22 11.46 -3.50
N ALA A 73 6.52 10.74 -2.61
CA ALA A 73 5.48 11.28 -1.74
C ALA A 73 5.97 12.49 -0.92
N LYS A 74 7.16 12.39 -0.32
CA LYS A 74 7.79 13.50 0.43
C LYS A 74 8.18 14.67 -0.49
N ALA A 75 8.75 14.39 -1.65
CA ALA A 75 9.18 15.42 -2.59
C ALA A 75 8.02 16.26 -3.15
N TYR A 76 6.84 15.65 -3.34
CA TYR A 76 5.68 16.31 -3.94
C TYR A 76 4.54 16.59 -2.95
N SER A 77 4.77 16.36 -1.65
CA SER A 77 3.79 16.55 -0.57
C SER A 77 2.48 15.80 -0.81
N TYR A 78 2.56 14.50 -1.11
CA TYR A 78 1.42 13.59 -1.14
C TYR A 78 1.50 12.58 0.01
N TYR A 79 0.41 12.38 0.75
CA TYR A 79 0.35 11.42 1.85
C TYR A 79 -0.71 10.34 1.60
N PRO A 80 -0.49 9.11 2.10
CA PRO A 80 -1.50 8.07 2.06
C PRO A 80 -2.50 8.26 3.20
N VAL A 81 -3.78 8.02 2.91
CA VAL A 81 -4.82 7.80 3.91
C VAL A 81 -4.87 6.30 4.18
N VAL A 82 -4.38 5.89 5.34
CA VAL A 82 -4.32 4.48 5.74
C VAL A 82 -5.50 4.15 6.64
N ASP A 83 -6.23 3.10 6.28
CA ASP A 83 -7.17 2.45 7.18
C ASP A 83 -6.40 1.58 8.17
N THR A 84 -6.55 1.86 9.46
CA THR A 84 -5.81 1.15 10.51
C THR A 84 -6.33 -0.26 10.79
N TYR A 85 -7.59 -0.56 10.46
CA TYR A 85 -8.20 -1.87 10.67
C TYR A 85 -7.86 -2.82 9.54
N THR A 86 -8.02 -2.38 8.29
CA THR A 86 -7.72 -3.21 7.11
C THR A 86 -6.24 -3.16 6.72
N ARG A 87 -5.47 -2.23 7.30
CA ARG A 87 -4.05 -1.97 6.97
C ARG A 87 -3.87 -1.74 5.47
N SER A 88 -4.78 -0.98 4.86
CA SER A 88 -4.75 -0.67 3.43
C SER A 88 -4.72 0.84 3.18
N VAL A 89 -4.12 1.25 2.06
CA VAL A 89 -4.18 2.64 1.60
C VAL A 89 -5.52 2.88 0.88
N LEU A 90 -6.37 3.72 1.46
CA LEU A 90 -7.70 4.05 0.93
C LEU A 90 -7.63 5.12 -0.17
N ALA A 91 -6.72 6.06 -0.02
CA ALA A 91 -6.53 7.18 -0.95
C ALA A 91 -5.11 7.74 -0.82
N ILE A 92 -4.66 8.46 -1.84
CA ILE A 92 -3.45 9.28 -1.78
C ILE A 92 -3.83 10.73 -2.03
N CYS A 93 -3.50 11.58 -1.06
CA CYS A 93 -4.01 12.94 -0.98
C CYS A 93 -2.87 13.96 -0.95
N ARG A 94 -3.14 15.15 -1.47
CA ARG A 94 -2.20 16.27 -1.41
C ARG A 94 -2.23 16.92 -0.03
N GLY A 95 -1.05 17.04 0.58
CA GLY A 95 -0.79 17.71 1.86
C GLY A 95 -0.81 19.22 1.77
#